data_AF-A0A6S7GI41-F1
#
_entry.id   AF-A0A6S7GI41-F1
#
_cell.length_a   1.000
_cell.length_b   1.000
_cell.length_c   1.000
_cell.angle_alpha   90.00
_cell.angle_beta   90.00
_cell.angle_gamma   90.00
#
_symmetry.space_group_name_H-M   'P 1'
#
loop_
_entity.id
_entity.type
_entity.pdbx_description
1 polymer ?
#
loop_
_entity_poly.entity_id
_entity_poly.type
_entity_poly.pdbx_seq_one_letter_code
_entity_poly.pdbx_strand_id
1 'polypeptide(L)'
;MRTISSFEDYINPIEEAISELFLPALFGQEEPLPEELHEVITLSPAQGGLGIPALSEEAPQQYAASTSITRPHVEAILSQCTSMPEITNEIKNEQQSIKRANANAKRERIDESLPADLLLFVKQARDKGASSWLNAIPVEEQGLTLNKEEFKDSIRMRYGMPLPDLPSHCVCGSAFSVNHALSCKRGGFVVRRHDGVRDLLTTLLSRVCNNVEAEPKIMPLDNEQFRLQSTNRSPDARLDIKAGEFWARGVTSFFDVRVSHVNSQCHQNKATSDIFKEQEAEKKRKYQQRILDVEMGTFTPLVFGTNGGVGDECQKFLKHLAEKLSRKNGEDYATVITWIRTRLSFEILKSVHLCTRGSRSPFRAKDEHIDEFKLNSVTAEVF
;
A
#
# COMPACT_ATOMS: atom_id res chain seq x y z
N MET A 1 -6.52 -23.76 12.10
CA MET A 1 -6.87 -24.02 13.51
C MET A 1 -6.84 -25.53 13.70
N ARG A 2 -6.32 -26.06 14.81
CA ARG A 2 -6.56 -27.48 15.13
C ARG A 2 -7.96 -27.55 15.75
N THR A 3 -8.89 -28.19 15.07
CA THR A 3 -10.29 -28.31 15.51
C THR A 3 -10.60 -29.75 15.88
N ILE A 4 -11.61 -29.93 16.73
CA ILE A 4 -12.14 -31.24 17.13
C ILE A 4 -13.50 -31.46 16.46
N SER A 5 -13.99 -32.68 16.45
CA SER A 5 -15.36 -32.97 16.00
C SER A 5 -16.37 -32.17 16.85
N SER A 6 -17.42 -31.64 16.23
CA SER A 6 -18.48 -30.87 16.89
C SER A 6 -17.97 -29.59 17.56
N PHE A 7 -16.83 -29.03 17.11
CA PHE A 7 -16.35 -27.75 17.63
C PHE A 7 -17.30 -26.60 17.28
N GLU A 8 -18.01 -26.72 16.16
CA GLU A 8 -19.05 -25.82 15.69
C GLU A 8 -20.18 -25.59 16.71
N ASP A 9 -20.43 -26.53 17.62
CA ASP A 9 -21.48 -26.39 18.64
C ASP A 9 -21.08 -25.42 19.78
N TYR A 10 -19.78 -25.11 19.92
CA TYR A 10 -19.24 -24.31 21.03
C TYR A 10 -18.78 -22.91 20.63
N ILE A 11 -18.79 -22.60 19.34
CA ILE A 11 -18.24 -21.34 18.80
C ILE A 11 -19.25 -20.21 18.72
N ASN A 12 -20.57 -20.50 18.77
CA ASN A 12 -21.61 -19.47 18.63
C ASN A 12 -21.40 -18.27 19.58
N PRO A 13 -21.09 -18.45 20.89
CA PRO A 13 -20.82 -17.31 21.77
C PRO A 13 -19.60 -16.49 21.37
N ILE A 14 -18.60 -17.12 20.73
CA ILE A 14 -17.38 -16.45 20.25
C ILE A 14 -17.69 -15.68 18.97
N GLU A 15 -18.44 -16.27 18.04
CA GLU A 15 -18.87 -15.57 16.82
C GLU A 15 -19.76 -14.37 17.13
N GLU A 16 -20.68 -14.51 18.08
CA GLU A 16 -21.51 -13.40 18.57
C GLU A 16 -20.63 -12.31 19.20
N ALA A 17 -19.65 -12.66 20.04
CA ALA A 17 -18.71 -11.68 20.58
C ALA A 17 -17.85 -11.00 19.49
N ILE A 18 -17.50 -11.70 18.42
CA ILE A 18 -16.77 -11.13 17.28
C ILE A 18 -17.67 -10.11 16.55
N SER A 19 -18.89 -10.50 16.20
CA SER A 19 -19.87 -9.69 15.47
C SER A 19 -20.33 -8.46 16.26
N GLU A 20 -20.70 -8.65 17.52
CA GLU A 20 -21.40 -7.64 18.32
C GLU A 20 -20.46 -6.73 19.12
N LEU A 21 -19.25 -7.20 19.44
CA LEU A 21 -18.32 -6.44 20.31
C LEU A 21 -17.01 -6.10 19.61
N PHE A 22 -16.32 -7.10 19.06
CA PHE A 22 -14.97 -6.91 18.53
C PHE A 22 -14.96 -6.08 17.25
N LEU A 23 -15.78 -6.45 16.26
CA LEU A 23 -15.80 -5.78 14.96
C LEU A 23 -16.30 -4.32 15.05
N PRO A 24 -17.37 -3.98 15.80
CA PRO A 24 -17.77 -2.59 16.02
C PRO A 24 -16.65 -1.77 16.66
N ALA A 25 -16.02 -2.31 17.72
CA ALA A 25 -14.91 -1.64 18.41
C ALA A 25 -13.71 -1.41 17.49
N LEU A 26 -13.39 -2.38 16.62
CA LEU A 26 -12.32 -2.31 15.63
C LEU A 26 -12.55 -1.18 14.61
N PHE A 27 -13.80 -0.97 14.19
CA PHE A 27 -14.22 0.09 13.27
C PHE A 27 -14.55 1.41 13.96
N GLY A 28 -14.50 1.44 15.30
CA GLY A 28 -14.79 2.62 16.10
C GLY A 28 -16.26 3.03 16.12
N GLN A 29 -17.17 2.05 16.11
CA GLN A 29 -18.62 2.26 16.23
C GLN A 29 -19.22 1.33 17.28
N GLU A 30 -20.43 1.64 17.73
CA GLU A 30 -21.16 0.83 18.71
C GLU A 30 -22.03 -0.24 18.02
N GLU A 31 -22.55 0.08 16.84
CA GLU A 31 -23.44 -0.81 16.09
C GLU A 31 -22.66 -1.90 15.34
N PRO A 32 -23.25 -3.11 15.21
CA PRO A 32 -22.75 -4.17 14.34
C PRO A 32 -22.48 -3.69 12.91
N LEU A 33 -21.52 -4.33 12.25
CA LEU A 33 -21.26 -4.06 10.84
C LEU A 33 -22.39 -4.61 9.96
N PRO A 34 -22.67 -4.01 8.80
CA PRO A 34 -23.56 -4.61 7.81
C PRO A 34 -23.12 -6.03 7.46
N GLU A 35 -24.09 -6.94 7.24
CA GLU A 35 -23.85 -8.36 6.97
C GLU A 35 -22.89 -8.55 5.78
N GLU A 36 -23.04 -7.74 4.73
CA GLU A 36 -22.19 -7.78 3.54
C GLU A 36 -20.72 -7.45 3.84
N LEU A 37 -20.50 -6.50 4.75
CA LEU A 37 -19.14 -6.15 5.19
C LEU A 37 -18.58 -7.20 6.15
N HIS A 38 -19.43 -7.82 6.98
CA HIS A 38 -19.04 -8.91 7.86
C HIS A 38 -18.48 -10.08 7.05
N GLU A 39 -19.15 -10.51 5.97
CA GLU A 39 -18.63 -11.56 5.08
C GLU A 39 -17.28 -11.21 4.47
N VAL A 40 -17.11 -9.98 3.98
CA VAL A 40 -15.86 -9.49 3.37
C VAL A 40 -14.69 -9.57 4.34
N ILE A 41 -14.90 -9.22 5.60
CA ILE A 41 -13.86 -9.22 6.64
C ILE A 41 -13.23 -10.60 6.83
N THR A 42 -14.00 -11.66 6.55
CA THR A 42 -13.53 -13.05 6.63
C THR A 42 -12.52 -13.42 5.55
N LEU A 43 -12.48 -12.67 4.45
CA LEU A 43 -11.46 -12.84 3.42
C LEU A 43 -10.08 -12.41 3.95
N SER A 44 -9.02 -12.99 3.39
CA SER A 44 -7.66 -12.55 3.73
C SER A 44 -7.40 -11.10 3.31
N PRO A 45 -6.42 -10.39 3.92
CA PRO A 45 -6.03 -9.05 3.48
C PRO A 45 -5.69 -8.95 1.99
N ALA A 46 -5.08 -10.00 1.41
CA ALA A 46 -4.78 -10.07 -0.02
C ALA A 46 -6.04 -10.18 -0.91
N GLN A 47 -7.14 -10.67 -0.34
CA GLN A 47 -8.45 -10.78 -0.99
C GLN A 47 -9.40 -9.65 -0.57
N GLY A 48 -8.90 -8.60 0.08
CA GLY A 48 -9.65 -7.39 0.44
C GLY A 48 -10.26 -7.40 1.84
N GLY A 49 -10.29 -8.53 2.54
CA GLY A 49 -10.78 -8.62 3.93
C GLY A 49 -9.73 -8.27 4.98
N LEU A 50 -9.93 -8.77 6.21
CA LEU A 50 -9.00 -8.62 7.35
C LEU A 50 -8.46 -9.97 7.86
N GLY A 51 -9.00 -11.08 7.38
CA GLY A 51 -8.59 -12.44 7.79
C GLY A 51 -9.14 -12.84 9.16
N ILE A 52 -10.26 -12.25 9.57
CA ILE A 52 -10.96 -12.61 10.81
C ILE A 52 -11.88 -13.81 10.49
N PRO A 53 -11.63 -15.01 11.02
CA PRO A 53 -12.26 -16.22 10.53
C PRO A 53 -13.77 -16.27 10.82
N ALA A 54 -14.53 -16.87 9.89
CA ALA A 54 -15.88 -17.35 10.17
C ALA A 54 -15.77 -18.75 10.77
N LEU A 55 -15.83 -18.86 12.09
CA LEU A 55 -15.54 -20.08 12.82
C LEU A 55 -16.49 -21.22 12.45
N SER A 56 -17.77 -20.92 12.25
CA SER A 56 -18.82 -21.90 11.93
C SER A 56 -18.66 -22.50 10.54
N GLU A 57 -18.26 -21.68 9.57
CA GLU A 57 -17.94 -22.16 8.22
C GLU A 57 -16.60 -22.90 8.16
N GLU A 58 -15.59 -22.40 8.88
CA GLU A 58 -14.22 -22.87 8.75
C GLU A 58 -13.93 -24.11 9.61
N ALA A 59 -14.56 -24.26 10.79
CA ALA A 59 -14.26 -25.36 11.71
C ALA A 59 -14.46 -26.76 11.10
N PRO A 60 -15.58 -27.06 10.39
CA PRO A 60 -15.77 -28.35 9.73
C PRO A 60 -14.73 -28.60 8.64
N GLN A 61 -14.35 -27.56 7.88
CA GLN A 61 -13.35 -27.66 6.83
C GLN A 61 -11.96 -27.94 7.39
N GLN A 62 -11.59 -27.26 8.49
CA GLN A 62 -10.32 -27.49 9.18
C GLN A 62 -10.27 -28.89 9.81
N TYR A 63 -11.40 -29.39 10.33
CA TYR A 63 -11.49 -30.73 10.91
C TYR A 63 -11.34 -31.82 9.83
N ALA A 64 -12.02 -31.66 8.70
CA ALA A 64 -11.90 -32.56 7.56
C ALA A 64 -10.47 -32.59 7.00
N ALA A 65 -9.84 -31.42 6.84
CA ALA A 65 -8.45 -31.31 6.41
C ALA A 65 -7.49 -31.97 7.41
N SER A 66 -7.67 -31.71 8.71
CA SER A 66 -6.86 -32.34 9.77
C SER A 66 -6.98 -33.86 9.72
N THR A 67 -8.20 -34.39 9.62
CA THR A 67 -8.50 -35.83 9.55
C THR A 67 -7.80 -36.46 8.34
N SER A 68 -7.89 -35.83 7.17
CA SER A 68 -7.23 -36.29 5.95
C SER A 68 -5.70 -36.32 6.09
N ILE A 69 -5.11 -35.27 6.64
CA ILE A 69 -3.65 -35.16 6.86
C ILE A 69 -3.15 -36.21 7.85
N THR A 70 -3.91 -36.48 8.91
CA THR A 70 -3.49 -37.42 9.97
C THR A 70 -3.87 -38.86 9.68
N ARG A 71 -4.66 -39.15 8.63
CA ARG A 71 -5.11 -40.51 8.28
C ARG A 71 -3.95 -41.52 8.18
N PRO A 72 -2.83 -41.24 7.49
CA PRO A 72 -1.70 -42.19 7.43
C PRO A 72 -1.12 -42.51 8.82
N HIS A 73 -1.10 -41.52 9.73
CA HIS A 73 -0.66 -41.76 11.10
C HIS A 73 -1.64 -42.63 11.88
N VAL A 74 -2.94 -42.39 11.72
CA VAL A 74 -3.98 -43.21 12.36
C VAL A 74 -3.90 -44.66 11.87
N GLU A 75 -3.74 -44.86 10.56
CA GLU A 75 -3.59 -46.19 9.96
C GLU A 75 -2.34 -46.91 10.48
N ALA A 76 -1.20 -46.20 10.57
CA ALA A 76 0.04 -46.76 11.11
C ALA A 76 -0.07 -47.16 12.60
N ILE A 77 -0.80 -46.38 13.39
CA ILE A 77 -1.09 -46.71 14.80
C ILE A 77 -1.98 -47.96 14.87
N LEU A 78 -3.04 -48.03 14.06
CA LEU A 78 -3.97 -49.16 14.06
C LEU A 78 -3.29 -50.46 13.58
N SER A 79 -2.40 -50.37 12.59
CA SER A 79 -1.63 -51.52 12.09
C SER A 79 -0.41 -51.87 12.95
N GLN A 80 -0.14 -51.11 14.02
CA GLN A 80 1.03 -51.27 14.89
C GLN A 80 2.35 -51.24 14.11
N CYS A 81 2.45 -50.37 13.10
CA CYS A 81 3.68 -50.17 12.34
C CYS A 81 4.82 -49.70 13.26
N THR A 82 6.02 -50.27 13.08
CA THR A 82 7.23 -49.90 13.83
C THR A 82 7.78 -48.52 13.47
N SER A 83 7.34 -47.92 12.37
CA SER A 83 7.75 -46.59 11.92
C SER A 83 6.54 -45.77 11.50
N MET A 84 6.48 -44.51 11.95
CA MET A 84 5.45 -43.58 11.52
C MET A 84 5.70 -43.11 10.09
N PRO A 85 4.70 -43.18 9.19
CA PRO A 85 4.84 -42.67 7.84
C PRO A 85 5.00 -41.15 7.88
N GLU A 86 5.93 -40.61 7.09
CA GLU A 86 6.03 -39.17 6.91
C GLU A 86 4.81 -38.66 6.14
N ILE A 87 4.25 -37.53 6.58
CA ILE A 87 3.23 -36.82 5.81
C ILE A 87 3.87 -36.39 4.48
N THR A 88 3.42 -37.00 3.39
CA THR A 88 3.96 -36.74 2.07
C THR A 88 3.71 -35.30 1.64
N ASN A 89 4.63 -34.75 0.85
CA ASN A 89 4.44 -33.44 0.23
C ASN A 89 3.20 -33.41 -0.67
N GLU A 90 2.77 -34.55 -1.21
CA GLU A 90 1.56 -34.71 -2.00
C GLU A 90 0.30 -34.35 -1.19
N ILE A 91 0.12 -34.93 0.00
CA ILE A 91 -1.02 -34.61 0.88
C ILE A 91 -1.02 -33.13 1.26
N LYS A 92 0.15 -32.56 1.58
CA LYS A 92 0.27 -31.13 1.90
C LYS A 92 -0.11 -30.25 0.70
N ASN A 93 0.36 -30.60 -0.50
CA ASN A 93 0.07 -29.86 -1.72
C ASN A 93 -1.40 -29.94 -2.11
N GLU A 94 -2.03 -31.11 -1.97
CA GLU A 94 -3.46 -31.33 -2.20
C GLU A 94 -4.31 -30.50 -1.23
N GLN A 95 -4.02 -30.55 0.08
CA GLN A 95 -4.76 -29.74 1.05
C GLN A 95 -4.59 -28.24 0.81
N GLN A 96 -3.40 -27.81 0.37
CA GLN A 96 -3.17 -26.43 0.00
C GLN A 96 -3.93 -26.03 -1.27
N SER A 97 -4.07 -26.92 -2.26
CA SER A 97 -4.85 -26.65 -3.48
C SER A 97 -6.34 -26.55 -3.17
N ILE A 98 -6.88 -27.45 -2.36
CA ILE A 98 -8.27 -27.42 -1.87
C ILE A 98 -8.54 -26.11 -1.12
N LYS A 99 -7.65 -25.73 -0.19
CA LYS A 99 -7.79 -24.47 0.55
C LYS A 99 -7.80 -23.25 -0.37
N ARG A 100 -6.95 -23.22 -1.40
CA ARG A 100 -6.92 -22.12 -2.39
C ARG A 100 -8.19 -22.10 -3.24
N ALA A 101 -8.68 -23.25 -3.67
CA ALA A 101 -9.91 -23.36 -4.45
C ALA A 101 -11.12 -22.86 -3.63
N ASN A 102 -11.27 -23.31 -2.39
CA ASN A 102 -12.34 -22.86 -1.49
C ASN A 102 -12.25 -21.35 -1.22
N ALA A 103 -11.05 -20.82 -0.98
CA ALA A 103 -10.85 -19.39 -0.75
C ALA A 103 -11.20 -18.55 -1.99
N ASN A 104 -10.94 -19.06 -3.20
CA ASN A 104 -11.32 -18.38 -4.45
C ASN A 104 -12.83 -18.44 -4.68
N ALA A 105 -13.46 -19.59 -4.47
CA ALA A 105 -14.91 -19.76 -4.60
C ALA A 105 -15.68 -18.89 -3.59
N LYS A 106 -15.23 -18.86 -2.32
CA LYS A 106 -15.79 -17.97 -1.29
C LYS A 106 -15.69 -16.50 -1.71
N ARG A 107 -14.54 -16.08 -2.23
CA ARG A 107 -14.34 -14.71 -2.73
C ARG A 107 -15.30 -14.37 -3.87
N GLU A 108 -15.46 -15.25 -4.85
CA GLU A 108 -16.34 -15.01 -6.01
C GLU A 108 -17.80 -14.91 -5.59
N ARG A 109 -18.25 -15.81 -4.71
CA ARG A 109 -19.59 -15.76 -4.12
C ARG A 109 -19.86 -14.45 -3.38
N ILE A 110 -18.91 -13.98 -2.57
CA ILE A 110 -19.02 -12.69 -1.87
C ILE A 110 -19.05 -11.55 -2.89
N ASP A 111 -18.15 -11.53 -3.88
CA ASP A 111 -18.13 -10.46 -4.89
C ASP A 111 -19.45 -10.32 -5.65
N GLU A 112 -20.17 -11.43 -5.87
CA GLU A 112 -21.48 -11.45 -6.53
C GLU A 112 -22.63 -10.92 -5.66
N SER A 113 -22.53 -11.04 -4.33
CA SER A 113 -23.55 -10.55 -3.40
C SER A 113 -23.37 -9.08 -3.01
N LEU A 114 -22.16 -8.53 -3.18
CA LEU A 114 -21.83 -7.19 -2.71
C LEU A 114 -22.51 -6.05 -3.49
N PRO A 115 -22.98 -5.00 -2.80
CA PRO A 115 -23.34 -3.73 -3.43
C PRO A 115 -22.18 -3.14 -4.23
N ALA A 116 -22.48 -2.50 -5.36
CA ALA A 116 -21.47 -1.98 -6.29
C ALA A 116 -20.46 -1.02 -5.62
N ASP A 117 -20.93 -0.17 -4.69
CA ASP A 117 -20.10 0.79 -3.97
C ASP A 117 -19.09 0.07 -3.06
N LEU A 118 -19.52 -0.91 -2.27
CA LEU A 118 -18.63 -1.68 -1.40
C LEU A 118 -17.68 -2.56 -2.23
N LEU A 119 -18.18 -3.19 -3.29
CA LEU A 119 -17.37 -4.02 -4.19
C LEU A 119 -16.19 -3.24 -4.81
N LEU A 120 -16.39 -1.95 -5.12
CA LEU A 120 -15.31 -1.08 -5.61
C LEU A 120 -14.17 -0.98 -4.58
N PHE A 121 -14.50 -0.66 -3.32
CA PHE A 121 -13.52 -0.55 -2.25
C PHE A 121 -12.84 -1.89 -1.94
N VAL A 122 -13.58 -3.00 -1.96
CA VAL A 122 -13.03 -4.35 -1.78
C VAL A 122 -12.06 -4.71 -2.92
N LYS A 123 -12.37 -4.34 -4.17
CA LYS A 123 -11.45 -4.52 -5.30
C LYS A 123 -10.18 -3.67 -5.14
N GLN A 124 -10.31 -2.42 -4.71
CA GLN A 124 -9.17 -1.53 -4.43
C GLN A 124 -8.29 -2.03 -3.28
N ALA A 125 -8.92 -2.62 -2.26
CA ALA A 125 -8.25 -3.26 -1.14
C ALA A 125 -7.40 -4.48 -1.57
N ARG A 126 -7.63 -5.03 -2.77
CA ARG A 126 -6.84 -6.13 -3.38
C ARG A 126 -5.70 -5.63 -4.25
N ASP A 127 -5.63 -4.33 -4.54
CA ASP A 127 -4.56 -3.76 -5.35
C ASP A 127 -3.19 -4.12 -4.73
N LYS A 128 -2.21 -4.44 -5.59
CA LYS A 128 -0.88 -4.83 -5.12
C LYS A 128 -0.28 -3.71 -4.28
N GLY A 129 0.01 -4.01 -3.01
CA GLY A 129 0.56 -3.05 -2.04
C GLY A 129 -0.45 -2.54 -1.01
N ALA A 130 -1.75 -2.49 -1.35
CA ALA A 130 -2.79 -1.85 -0.54
C ALA A 130 -2.97 -2.44 0.86
N SER A 131 -2.74 -3.76 1.01
CA SER A 131 -2.91 -4.49 2.27
C SER A 131 -1.60 -4.76 3.02
N SER A 132 -0.47 -4.21 2.58
CA SER A 132 0.83 -4.57 3.16
C SER A 132 0.93 -4.15 4.62
N TRP A 133 0.31 -3.03 4.99
CA TRP A 133 0.30 -2.52 6.36
C TRP A 133 -0.44 -3.43 7.36
N LEU A 134 -1.46 -4.18 6.94
CA LEU A 134 -2.25 -5.05 7.81
C LEU A 134 -1.47 -6.26 8.32
N ASN A 135 -0.42 -6.67 7.61
CA ASN A 135 0.42 -7.82 8.00
C ASN A 135 1.68 -7.38 8.76
N ALA A 136 1.82 -6.08 9.06
CA ALA A 136 2.99 -5.54 9.70
C ALA A 136 2.94 -5.71 11.22
N ILE A 137 4.08 -5.99 11.82
CA ILE A 137 4.26 -5.89 13.26
C ILE A 137 4.45 -4.40 13.59
N PRO A 138 3.70 -3.83 14.56
CA PRO A 138 3.75 -2.41 14.87
C PRO A 138 5.02 -2.05 15.65
N VAL A 139 6.14 -1.88 14.94
CA VAL A 139 7.45 -1.51 15.51
C VAL A 139 7.65 0.00 15.42
N GLU A 140 7.72 0.68 16.56
CA GLU A 140 7.82 2.14 16.66
C GLU A 140 9.11 2.70 16.06
N GLU A 141 10.26 2.06 16.35
CA GLU A 141 11.57 2.44 15.82
C GLU A 141 11.62 2.42 14.29
N GLN A 142 10.80 1.59 13.67
CA GLN A 142 10.67 1.50 12.22
C GLN A 142 9.53 2.37 11.68
N GLY A 143 8.86 3.15 12.52
CA GLY A 143 7.73 4.00 12.17
C GLY A 143 6.52 3.22 11.65
N LEU A 144 6.34 1.96 12.06
CA LEU A 144 5.24 1.06 11.67
C LEU A 144 4.08 1.03 12.67
N THR A 145 4.05 1.99 13.60
CA THR A 145 2.95 2.18 14.55
C THR A 145 1.88 3.11 13.96
N LEU A 146 0.63 2.82 14.29
CA LEU A 146 -0.54 3.68 14.12
C LEU A 146 -1.19 3.88 15.47
N ASN A 147 -1.70 5.08 15.72
CA ASN A 147 -2.56 5.32 16.87
C ASN A 147 -3.98 4.78 16.62
N LYS A 148 -4.83 4.84 17.65
CA LYS A 148 -6.21 4.32 17.59
C LYS A 148 -7.06 4.95 16.48
N GLU A 149 -6.91 6.26 16.24
CA GLU A 149 -7.69 7.00 15.24
C GLU A 149 -7.17 6.66 13.84
N GLU A 150 -5.86 6.66 13.65
CA GLU A 150 -5.23 6.28 12.39
C GLU A 150 -5.62 4.86 11.97
N PHE A 151 -5.61 3.89 12.88
CA PHE A 151 -6.00 2.52 12.55
C PHE A 151 -7.49 2.44 12.14
N LYS A 152 -8.39 3.04 12.94
CA LYS A 152 -9.83 3.05 12.68
C LYS A 152 -10.18 3.74 11.36
N ASP A 153 -9.60 4.92 11.13
CA ASP A 153 -9.77 5.66 9.88
C ASP A 153 -9.25 4.86 8.68
N SER A 154 -8.13 4.14 8.83
CA SER A 154 -7.57 3.29 7.77
C SER A 154 -8.52 2.17 7.36
N ILE A 155 -9.08 1.47 8.34
CA ILE A 155 -10.06 0.40 8.12
C ILE A 155 -11.34 0.98 7.49
N ARG A 156 -11.84 2.11 8.01
CA ARG A 156 -13.05 2.77 7.47
C ARG A 156 -12.86 3.21 6.01
N MET A 157 -11.77 3.92 5.70
CA MET A 157 -11.46 4.33 4.33
C MET A 157 -11.27 3.14 3.39
N ARG A 158 -10.70 2.03 3.89
CA ARG A 158 -10.51 0.80 3.11
C ARG A 158 -11.83 0.22 2.60
N TYR A 159 -12.92 0.39 3.34
CA TYR A 159 -14.26 -0.11 2.99
C TYR A 159 -15.24 0.99 2.59
N GLY A 160 -14.75 2.22 2.34
CA GLY A 160 -15.60 3.33 1.92
C GLY A 160 -16.52 3.89 3.00
N MET A 161 -16.28 3.56 4.26
CA MET A 161 -17.09 4.05 5.37
C MET A 161 -16.74 5.51 5.70
N PRO A 162 -17.73 6.32 6.11
CA PRO A 162 -17.49 7.71 6.50
C PRO A 162 -16.57 7.78 7.71
N LEU A 163 -15.80 8.87 7.86
CA LEU A 163 -14.99 9.10 9.04
C LEU A 163 -15.76 9.98 10.04
N PRO A 164 -15.74 9.65 11.35
CA PRO A 164 -16.40 10.48 12.36
C PRO A 164 -15.58 11.75 12.64
N ASP A 165 -16.23 12.77 13.19
CA ASP A 165 -15.60 13.99 13.69
C ASP A 165 -14.76 14.76 12.65
N LEU A 166 -15.13 14.66 11.37
CA LEU A 166 -14.56 15.52 10.35
C LEU A 166 -15.14 16.95 10.47
N PRO A 167 -14.33 17.99 10.22
CA PRO A 167 -14.85 19.35 10.17
C PRO A 167 -15.90 19.48 9.06
N SER A 168 -16.84 20.42 9.16
CA SER A 168 -17.84 20.60 8.10
C SER A 168 -17.26 21.24 6.83
N HIS A 169 -16.28 22.13 7.00
CA HIS A 169 -15.68 22.91 5.91
C HIS A 169 -14.16 22.91 5.99
N CYS A 170 -13.54 22.94 4.82
CA CYS A 170 -12.11 23.15 4.66
C CYS A 170 -11.76 24.64 4.67
N VAL A 171 -10.52 24.98 5.03
CA VAL A 171 -9.96 26.34 4.95
C VAL A 171 -10.02 26.92 3.53
N CYS A 172 -10.12 26.08 2.49
CA CYS A 172 -10.32 26.55 1.12
C CYS A 172 -11.77 26.97 0.78
N GLY A 173 -12.72 26.80 1.72
CA GLY A 173 -14.13 27.14 1.55
C GLY A 173 -15.04 26.00 1.07
N SER A 174 -14.49 24.85 0.68
CA SER A 174 -15.31 23.69 0.24
C SER A 174 -15.78 22.85 1.44
N ALA A 175 -16.90 22.14 1.27
CA ALA A 175 -17.33 21.11 2.22
C ALA A 175 -16.22 20.06 2.41
N PHE A 176 -15.95 19.71 3.66
CA PHE A 176 -14.88 18.76 3.96
C PHE A 176 -15.38 17.33 3.77
N SER A 177 -14.59 16.54 3.05
CA SER A 177 -14.79 15.10 2.88
C SER A 177 -13.43 14.46 2.69
N VAL A 178 -13.33 13.13 2.82
CA VAL A 178 -12.10 12.40 2.49
C VAL A 178 -11.65 12.71 1.06
N ASN A 179 -12.59 12.70 0.12
CA ASN A 179 -12.31 13.01 -1.29
C ASN A 179 -11.74 14.42 -1.47
N HIS A 180 -12.33 15.42 -0.81
CA HIS A 180 -11.80 16.78 -0.82
C HIS A 180 -10.42 16.84 -0.16
N ALA A 181 -10.26 16.23 1.01
CA ALA A 181 -9.05 16.26 1.81
C ALA A 181 -7.83 15.73 1.04
N LEU A 182 -8.01 14.67 0.25
CA LEU A 182 -6.95 14.02 -0.51
C LEU A 182 -6.49 14.78 -1.76
N SER A 183 -7.28 15.74 -2.22
CA SER A 183 -7.01 16.56 -3.42
C SER A 183 -6.79 18.04 -3.12
N CYS A 184 -7.09 18.49 -1.89
CA CYS A 184 -6.95 19.88 -1.49
C CYS A 184 -5.48 20.31 -1.45
N LYS A 185 -5.16 21.43 -2.12
CA LYS A 185 -3.81 21.99 -2.16
C LYS A 185 -3.44 22.80 -0.90
N ARG A 186 -4.42 23.13 -0.04
CA ARG A 186 -4.15 23.86 1.21
C ARG A 186 -3.46 22.95 2.22
N GLY A 187 -2.53 23.50 2.99
CA GLY A 187 -1.71 22.78 3.96
C GLY A 187 -0.50 22.02 3.37
N GLY A 188 -0.34 21.99 2.04
CA GLY A 188 0.82 21.36 1.40
C GLY A 188 0.86 19.82 1.51
N PHE A 189 -0.20 19.18 1.98
CA PHE A 189 -0.19 17.74 2.26
C PHE A 189 -0.08 16.85 1.02
N VAL A 190 -0.61 17.29 -0.13
CA VAL A 190 -0.46 16.58 -1.40
C VAL A 190 1.00 16.55 -1.84
N VAL A 191 1.73 17.67 -1.65
CA VAL A 191 3.16 17.75 -1.94
C VAL A 191 3.94 16.89 -0.96
N ARG A 192 3.65 16.99 0.34
CA ARG A 192 4.31 16.16 1.37
C ARG A 192 4.11 14.66 1.15
N ARG A 193 2.94 14.23 0.67
CA ARG A 193 2.68 12.83 0.29
C ARG A 193 3.62 12.37 -0.82
N HIS A 194 3.77 13.19 -1.86
CA HIS A 194 4.68 12.90 -2.96
C HIS A 194 6.12 12.82 -2.46
N ASP A 195 6.55 13.84 -1.71
CA ASP A 195 7.92 13.96 -1.22
C ASP A 195 8.29 12.83 -0.27
N GLY A 196 7.39 12.42 0.63
CA GLY A 196 7.62 11.27 1.52
C GLY A 196 7.93 9.98 0.77
N VAL A 197 7.18 9.69 -0.31
CA VAL A 197 7.45 8.52 -1.17
C VAL A 197 8.77 8.70 -1.93
N ARG A 198 9.01 9.88 -2.53
CA ARG A 198 10.25 10.18 -3.25
C ARG A 198 11.48 10.02 -2.35
N ASP A 199 11.44 10.59 -1.15
CA ASP A 199 12.57 10.63 -0.22
C ASP A 199 12.87 9.24 0.34
N LEU A 200 11.82 8.45 0.65
CA LEU A 200 11.95 7.05 1.04
C LEU A 200 12.65 6.25 -0.06
N LEU A 201 12.15 6.35 -1.31
CA LEU A 201 12.74 5.62 -2.43
C LEU A 201 14.18 6.06 -2.73
N THR A 202 14.46 7.36 -2.65
CA THR A 202 15.81 7.91 -2.81
C THR A 202 16.77 7.37 -1.75
N THR A 203 16.31 7.27 -0.50
CA THR A 203 17.08 6.69 0.60
C THR A 203 17.40 5.21 0.35
N LEU A 204 16.42 4.44 -0.14
CA LEU A 204 16.63 3.03 -0.48
C LEU A 204 17.57 2.85 -1.67
N LEU A 205 17.43 3.68 -2.71
CA LEU A 205 18.31 3.67 -3.88
C LEU A 205 19.75 4.02 -3.49
N SER A 206 19.96 5.00 -2.62
CA SER A 206 21.29 5.42 -2.13
C SER A 206 22.04 4.29 -1.41
N ARG A 207 21.33 3.27 -0.92
CA ARG A 207 21.96 2.09 -0.33
C ARG A 207 22.53 1.16 -1.38
N VAL A 208 22.04 1.13 -2.63
CA VAL A 208 22.43 0.11 -3.62
C VAL A 208 22.93 0.67 -4.94
N CYS A 209 22.82 1.98 -5.14
CA CYS A 209 23.23 2.68 -6.34
C CYS A 209 24.19 3.82 -5.98
N ASN A 210 25.09 4.12 -6.90
CA ASN A 210 25.93 5.31 -6.84
C ASN A 210 25.25 6.46 -7.60
N ASN A 211 25.72 7.70 -7.42
CA ASN A 211 25.20 8.87 -8.14
C ASN A 211 23.66 9.00 -7.99
N VAL A 212 23.20 8.93 -6.74
CA VAL A 212 21.78 9.07 -6.39
C VAL A 212 21.51 10.51 -5.97
N GLU A 213 20.48 11.10 -6.56
CA GLU A 213 20.14 12.51 -6.38
C GLU A 213 18.61 12.68 -6.37
N ALA A 214 18.09 13.44 -5.41
CA ALA A 214 16.70 13.86 -5.39
C ALA A 214 16.54 15.18 -6.16
N GLU A 215 15.45 15.32 -6.91
CA GLU A 215 15.18 16.48 -7.75
C GLU A 215 16.34 16.90 -8.70
N PRO A 216 17.01 15.96 -9.40
CA PRO A 216 18.09 16.28 -10.33
C PRO A 216 17.61 17.25 -11.42
N LYS A 217 18.44 18.25 -11.73
CA LYS A 217 18.29 19.01 -12.97
C LYS A 217 18.68 18.12 -14.15
N ILE A 218 17.85 18.10 -15.19
CA ILE A 218 18.18 17.42 -16.44
C ILE A 218 18.90 18.40 -17.39
N MET A 219 19.69 17.88 -18.32
CA MET A 219 20.52 18.67 -19.22
C MET A 219 19.68 19.69 -20.01
N PRO A 220 20.25 20.90 -20.22
CA PRO A 220 19.62 21.91 -21.06
C PRO A 220 19.49 21.40 -22.49
N LEU A 221 18.60 22.03 -23.26
CA LEU A 221 18.34 21.67 -24.64
C LEU A 221 19.08 22.62 -25.58
N ASP A 222 19.86 22.06 -26.51
CA ASP A 222 20.64 22.76 -27.53
C ASP A 222 20.04 22.52 -28.93
N ASN A 223 18.73 22.76 -29.06
CA ASN A 223 17.89 22.62 -30.27
C ASN A 223 17.40 21.20 -30.60
N GLU A 224 17.38 20.29 -29.64
CA GLU A 224 16.81 18.96 -29.84
C GLU A 224 15.32 19.05 -30.18
N GLN A 225 14.89 18.25 -31.16
CA GLN A 225 13.51 18.17 -31.58
C GLN A 225 12.89 16.86 -31.10
N PHE A 226 11.80 16.98 -30.34
CA PHE A 226 11.05 15.82 -29.86
C PHE A 226 9.87 15.52 -30.78
N ARG A 227 9.61 14.22 -30.97
CA ARG A 227 8.50 13.71 -31.78
C ARG A 227 7.16 13.99 -31.10
N LEU A 228 7.13 13.82 -29.77
CA LEU A 228 5.94 14.07 -28.98
C LEU A 228 5.89 15.54 -28.55
N GLN A 229 4.80 16.22 -28.89
CA GLN A 229 4.52 17.60 -28.44
C GLN A 229 4.38 17.71 -26.92
N SER A 230 4.01 16.62 -26.25
CA SER A 230 3.89 16.55 -24.79
C SER A 230 5.24 16.43 -24.06
N THR A 231 6.35 16.23 -24.78
CA THR A 231 7.68 16.12 -24.17
C THR A 231 8.03 17.43 -23.46
N ASN A 232 8.49 17.35 -22.22
CA ASN A 232 8.85 18.52 -21.42
C ASN A 232 10.13 19.16 -21.97
N ARG A 233 9.99 20.38 -22.51
CA ARG A 233 11.09 21.19 -23.06
C ARG A 233 11.58 22.29 -22.12
N SER A 234 11.12 22.32 -20.88
CA SER A 234 11.53 23.35 -19.92
C SER A 234 13.04 23.27 -19.65
N PRO A 235 13.76 24.41 -19.65
CA PRO A 235 15.18 24.43 -19.31
C PRO A 235 15.43 24.04 -17.84
N ASP A 236 14.51 24.40 -16.94
CA ASP A 236 14.58 24.06 -15.51
C ASP A 236 13.85 22.76 -15.17
N ALA A 237 13.71 21.85 -16.14
CA ALA A 237 13.06 20.57 -15.89
C ALA A 237 13.83 19.77 -14.83
N ARG A 238 13.06 19.22 -13.88
CA ARG A 238 13.54 18.33 -12.84
C ARG A 238 12.70 17.06 -12.86
N LEU A 239 13.35 15.94 -12.58
CA LEU A 239 12.68 14.67 -12.27
C LEU A 239 12.81 14.42 -10.78
N ASP A 240 12.07 13.46 -10.25
CA ASP A 240 12.03 13.29 -8.80
C ASP A 240 13.27 12.60 -8.25
N ILE A 241 13.80 11.61 -8.98
CA ILE A 241 14.95 10.82 -8.53
C ILE A 241 15.85 10.45 -9.71
N LYS A 242 17.16 10.50 -9.49
CA LYS A 242 18.20 9.93 -10.35
C LYS A 242 18.97 8.88 -9.57
N ALA A 243 19.33 7.77 -10.22
CA ALA A 243 20.20 6.75 -9.67
C ALA A 243 21.10 6.15 -10.76
N GLY A 244 22.40 6.08 -10.49
CA GLY A 244 23.36 5.43 -11.36
C GLY A 244 23.28 3.91 -11.29
N GLU A 245 23.36 3.26 -12.45
CA GLU A 245 23.47 1.80 -12.60
C GLU A 245 22.32 0.99 -11.98
N PHE A 246 21.13 1.60 -11.89
CA PHE A 246 19.97 0.89 -11.36
C PHE A 246 19.54 -0.22 -12.31
N TRP A 247 19.16 0.10 -13.55
CA TRP A 247 18.73 -0.92 -14.52
C TRP A 247 19.88 -1.63 -15.23
N ALA A 248 20.90 -0.89 -15.65
CA ALA A 248 22.04 -1.43 -16.39
C ALA A 248 23.33 -0.72 -15.97
N ARG A 249 24.44 -1.45 -15.98
CA ARG A 249 25.77 -0.91 -15.64
C ARG A 249 26.14 0.26 -16.57
N GLY A 250 26.71 1.32 -16.03
CA GLY A 250 27.08 2.53 -16.76
C GLY A 250 25.92 3.42 -17.23
N VAL A 251 24.66 3.06 -16.98
CA VAL A 251 23.49 3.83 -17.41
C VAL A 251 22.83 4.50 -16.21
N THR A 252 22.52 5.79 -16.36
CA THR A 252 21.75 6.53 -15.34
C THR A 252 20.27 6.28 -15.53
N SER A 253 19.57 5.99 -14.43
CA SER A 253 18.12 5.81 -14.39
C SER A 253 17.46 6.99 -13.70
N PHE A 254 16.37 7.48 -14.30
CA PHE A 254 15.57 8.57 -13.79
C PHE A 254 14.14 8.09 -13.50
N PHE A 255 13.58 8.64 -12.44
CA PHE A 255 12.28 8.25 -11.92
C PHE A 255 11.43 9.49 -11.62
N ASP A 256 10.12 9.36 -11.83
CA ASP A 256 9.15 10.42 -11.61
C ASP A 256 7.94 9.82 -10.87
N VAL A 257 7.75 10.21 -9.62
CA VAL A 257 6.77 9.68 -8.65
C VAL A 257 5.41 10.35 -8.84
N ARG A 258 4.33 9.57 -8.74
CA ARG A 258 2.97 10.12 -8.63
C ARG A 258 2.21 9.32 -7.61
N VAL A 259 1.56 10.01 -6.69
CA VAL A 259 0.61 9.40 -5.75
C VAL A 259 -0.79 9.93 -6.06
N SER A 260 -1.62 9.10 -6.66
CA SER A 260 -2.92 9.45 -7.20
C SER A 260 -4.06 9.17 -6.22
N HIS A 261 -5.00 10.10 -6.11
CA HIS A 261 -6.26 9.84 -5.43
C HIS A 261 -7.19 9.02 -6.34
N VAL A 262 -7.20 7.69 -6.15
CA VAL A 262 -7.90 6.72 -7.02
C VAL A 262 -9.42 6.90 -7.03
N ASN A 263 -10.00 7.46 -5.97
CA ASN A 263 -11.44 7.73 -5.83
C ASN A 263 -11.83 9.18 -6.18
N SER A 264 -10.95 9.92 -6.86
CA SER A 264 -11.26 11.26 -7.32
C SER A 264 -12.34 11.28 -8.41
N GLN A 265 -13.02 12.42 -8.56
CA GLN A 265 -14.12 12.57 -9.53
C GLN A 265 -13.69 12.24 -10.97
N CYS A 266 -12.46 12.59 -11.37
CA CYS A 266 -11.95 12.31 -12.72
C CYS A 266 -11.59 10.84 -12.96
N HIS A 267 -11.64 10.00 -11.92
CA HIS A 267 -11.37 8.57 -11.96
C HIS A 267 -12.61 7.71 -11.70
N GLN A 268 -13.79 8.35 -11.58
CA GLN A 268 -15.05 7.65 -11.44
C GLN A 268 -15.22 6.61 -12.56
N ASN A 269 -15.70 5.44 -12.18
CA ASN A 269 -15.96 4.30 -13.08
C ASN A 269 -14.71 3.71 -13.78
N LYS A 270 -13.49 4.08 -13.37
CA LYS A 270 -12.26 3.45 -13.88
C LYS A 270 -11.70 2.46 -12.87
N ALA A 271 -11.22 1.31 -13.35
CA ALA A 271 -10.46 0.40 -12.51
C ALA A 271 -9.10 1.01 -12.14
N THR A 272 -8.60 0.72 -10.93
CA THR A 272 -7.30 1.24 -10.47
C THR A 272 -6.16 0.93 -11.45
N SER A 273 -6.16 -0.27 -12.03
CA SER A 273 -5.17 -0.69 -13.02
C SER A 273 -5.15 0.20 -14.25
N ASP A 274 -6.31 0.65 -14.72
CA ASP A 274 -6.43 1.48 -15.92
C ASP A 274 -6.00 2.91 -15.62
N ILE A 275 -6.36 3.43 -14.44
CA ILE A 275 -5.87 4.72 -13.93
C ILE A 275 -4.34 4.71 -13.91
N PHE A 276 -3.71 3.68 -13.33
CA PHE A 276 -2.25 3.61 -13.24
C PHE A 276 -1.59 3.52 -14.62
N LYS A 277 -2.12 2.68 -15.53
CA LYS A 277 -1.61 2.58 -16.91
C LYS A 277 -1.68 3.91 -17.66
N GLU A 278 -2.80 4.63 -17.56
CA GLU A 278 -2.96 5.96 -18.18
C GLU A 278 -1.92 6.95 -17.64
N GLN A 279 -1.68 6.95 -16.33
CA GLN A 279 -0.75 7.86 -15.66
C GLN A 279 0.72 7.52 -15.95
N GLU A 280 1.07 6.25 -16.00
CA GLU A 280 2.40 5.80 -16.44
C GLU A 280 2.66 6.23 -17.88
N ALA A 281 1.68 6.04 -18.78
CA ALA A 281 1.78 6.45 -20.17
C ALA A 281 1.89 7.99 -20.31
N GLU A 282 1.15 8.76 -19.50
CA GLU A 282 1.24 10.21 -19.45
C GLU A 282 2.65 10.69 -19.09
N LYS A 283 3.24 10.15 -18.01
CA LYS A 283 4.62 10.48 -17.60
C LYS A 283 5.65 10.06 -18.66
N LYS A 284 5.48 8.89 -19.28
CA LYS A 284 6.36 8.44 -20.38
C LYS A 284 6.29 9.39 -21.57
N ARG A 285 5.09 9.79 -22.02
CA ARG A 285 4.92 10.79 -23.08
C ARG A 285 5.60 12.12 -22.74
N LYS A 286 5.60 12.50 -21.45
CA LYS A 286 6.18 13.76 -20.98
C LYS A 286 7.70 13.75 -20.89
N TYR A 287 8.32 12.65 -20.46
CA TYR A 287 9.75 12.67 -20.09
C TYR A 287 10.62 11.65 -20.81
N GLN A 288 10.06 10.51 -21.20
CA GLN A 288 10.86 9.38 -21.68
C GLN A 288 11.71 9.75 -22.90
N GLN A 289 11.13 10.46 -23.87
CA GLN A 289 11.88 10.81 -25.08
C GLN A 289 13.10 11.69 -24.76
N ARG A 290 12.93 12.75 -23.96
CA ARG A 290 14.05 13.63 -23.58
C ARG A 290 15.14 12.88 -22.82
N ILE A 291 14.76 11.97 -21.93
CA ILE A 291 15.73 11.19 -21.14
C ILE A 291 16.51 10.21 -22.02
N LEU A 292 15.85 9.57 -22.99
CA LEU A 292 16.53 8.67 -23.90
C LEU A 292 17.45 9.43 -24.87
N ASP A 293 16.95 10.52 -25.46
CA ASP A 293 17.62 11.22 -26.57
C ASP A 293 18.71 12.20 -26.08
N VAL A 294 18.55 12.81 -24.88
CA VAL A 294 19.46 13.84 -24.34
C VAL A 294 20.28 13.29 -23.17
N GLU A 295 19.63 12.71 -22.15
CA GLU A 295 20.33 12.15 -20.98
C GLU A 295 21.08 10.86 -21.28
N MET A 296 20.79 10.21 -22.41
CA MET A 296 21.26 8.86 -22.74
C MET A 296 20.98 7.87 -21.58
N GLY A 297 19.88 8.11 -20.86
CA GLY A 297 19.51 7.41 -19.63
C GLY A 297 18.32 6.48 -19.82
N THR A 298 17.75 6.02 -18.72
CA THR A 298 16.49 5.26 -18.70
C THR A 298 15.44 6.00 -17.88
N PHE A 299 14.17 5.85 -18.24
CA PHE A 299 13.06 6.47 -17.51
C PHE A 299 12.07 5.43 -17.00
N THR A 300 11.65 5.55 -15.75
CA THR A 300 10.60 4.70 -15.18
C THR A 300 9.62 5.53 -14.34
N PRO A 301 8.33 5.64 -14.73
CA PRO A 301 7.33 6.29 -13.91
C PRO A 301 7.00 5.43 -12.68
N LEU A 302 6.90 6.06 -11.50
CA LEU A 302 6.59 5.37 -10.25
C LEU A 302 5.21 5.83 -9.75
N VAL A 303 4.17 5.08 -10.12
CA VAL A 303 2.78 5.43 -9.80
C VAL A 303 2.27 4.62 -8.61
N PHE A 304 1.69 5.34 -7.65
CA PHE A 304 1.05 4.83 -6.43
C PHE A 304 -0.37 5.38 -6.32
N GLY A 305 -1.26 4.66 -5.64
CA GLY A 305 -2.58 5.13 -5.24
C GLY A 305 -2.62 5.53 -3.77
N THR A 306 -3.53 6.43 -3.40
CA THR A 306 -3.80 6.75 -1.97
C THR A 306 -4.37 5.57 -1.19
N ASN A 307 -4.89 4.55 -1.86
CA ASN A 307 -5.27 3.27 -1.27
C ASN A 307 -4.06 2.34 -1.00
N GLY A 308 -2.84 2.75 -1.36
CA GLY A 308 -1.62 1.95 -1.25
C GLY A 308 -1.36 1.02 -2.44
N GLY A 309 -2.19 1.06 -3.49
CA GLY A 309 -1.97 0.32 -4.73
C GLY A 309 -0.73 0.82 -5.50
N VAL A 310 -0.09 -0.07 -6.26
CA VAL A 310 1.15 0.21 -6.99
C VAL A 310 1.01 -0.14 -8.48
N GLY A 311 1.40 0.79 -9.36
CA GLY A 311 1.41 0.60 -10.82
C GLY A 311 2.40 -0.47 -11.32
N ASP A 312 2.23 -0.94 -12.54
CA ASP A 312 2.98 -2.08 -13.09
C ASP A 312 4.47 -1.78 -13.25
N GLU A 313 4.85 -0.59 -13.72
CA GLU A 313 6.26 -0.20 -13.84
C GLU A 313 6.90 -0.03 -12.45
N CYS A 314 6.14 0.54 -11.52
CA CYS A 314 6.59 0.67 -10.15
C CYS A 314 6.77 -0.70 -9.48
N GLN A 315 5.91 -1.69 -9.76
CA GLN A 315 6.08 -3.05 -9.26
C GLN A 315 7.39 -3.69 -9.75
N LYS A 316 7.74 -3.51 -11.03
CA LYS A 316 9.03 -3.99 -11.58
C LYS A 316 10.21 -3.31 -10.91
N PHE A 317 10.12 -1.98 -10.74
CA PHE A 317 11.11 -1.19 -10.01
C PHE A 317 11.33 -1.73 -8.59
N LEU A 318 10.25 -1.94 -7.81
CA LEU A 318 10.36 -2.43 -6.43
C LEU A 318 10.96 -3.84 -6.35
N LYS A 319 10.62 -4.74 -7.28
CA LYS A 319 11.23 -6.08 -7.35
C LYS A 319 12.74 -5.98 -7.58
N HIS A 320 13.16 -5.19 -8.57
CA HIS A 320 14.58 -5.02 -8.87
C HIS A 320 15.36 -4.34 -7.73
N LEU A 321 14.75 -3.34 -7.08
CA LEU A 321 15.30 -2.69 -5.89
C LEU A 321 15.49 -3.71 -4.75
N ALA A 322 14.49 -4.56 -4.51
CA ALA A 322 14.57 -5.61 -3.50
C ALA A 322 15.65 -6.65 -3.81
N GLU A 323 15.81 -7.05 -5.07
CA GLU A 323 16.90 -7.95 -5.48
C GLU A 323 18.28 -7.34 -5.20
N LYS A 324 18.49 -6.07 -5.52
CA LYS A 324 19.75 -5.37 -5.22
C LYS A 324 20.02 -5.27 -3.73
N LEU A 325 19.01 -4.91 -2.93
CA LEU A 325 19.12 -4.80 -1.47
C LEU A 325 19.39 -6.16 -0.82
N SER A 326 18.66 -7.19 -1.23
CA SER A 326 18.85 -8.59 -0.79
C SER A 326 20.29 -9.05 -1.05
N ARG A 327 20.81 -8.84 -2.26
CA ARG A 327 22.21 -9.18 -2.59
C ARG A 327 23.22 -8.39 -1.78
N LYS A 328 23.00 -7.09 -1.56
CA LYS A 328 23.92 -6.24 -0.79
C LYS A 328 23.97 -6.64 0.68
N ASN A 329 22.82 -6.93 1.28
CA ASN A 329 22.71 -7.20 2.71
C ASN A 329 22.89 -8.69 3.04
N GLY A 330 22.82 -9.59 2.06
CA GLY A 330 22.80 -11.04 2.30
C GLY A 330 21.48 -11.53 2.91
N GLU A 331 20.39 -10.78 2.72
CA GLU A 331 19.06 -11.08 3.26
C GLU A 331 18.18 -11.78 2.24
N ASP A 332 17.20 -12.55 2.70
CA ASP A 332 16.22 -13.19 1.82
C ASP A 332 15.37 -12.16 1.04
N TYR A 333 15.23 -12.39 -0.26
CA TYR A 333 14.50 -11.50 -1.16
C TYR A 333 13.03 -11.32 -0.73
N ALA A 334 12.35 -12.38 -0.30
CA ALA A 334 10.93 -12.31 0.08
C ALA A 334 10.74 -11.43 1.32
N THR A 335 11.70 -11.49 2.26
CA THR A 335 11.74 -10.61 3.44
C THR A 335 11.95 -9.15 3.03
N VAL A 336 12.95 -8.88 2.18
CA VAL A 336 13.27 -7.52 1.74
C VAL A 336 12.12 -6.87 0.96
N ILE A 337 11.53 -7.55 -0.03
CA ILE A 337 10.42 -6.98 -0.81
C ILE A 337 9.18 -6.74 0.07
N THR A 338 8.92 -7.61 1.03
CA THR A 338 7.81 -7.45 1.99
C THR A 338 8.05 -6.24 2.87
N TRP A 339 9.27 -6.06 3.37
CA TRP A 339 9.64 -4.88 4.16
C TRP A 339 9.49 -3.58 3.35
N ILE A 340 9.98 -3.52 2.11
CA ILE A 340 9.85 -2.32 1.24
C ILE A 340 8.36 -1.97 1.02
N ARG A 341 7.54 -2.96 0.65
CA ARG A 341 6.10 -2.76 0.44
C ARG A 341 5.38 -2.30 1.70
N THR A 342 5.75 -2.87 2.84
CA THR A 342 5.21 -2.48 4.14
C THR A 342 5.57 -1.03 4.44
N ARG A 343 6.85 -0.65 4.30
CA ARG A 343 7.31 0.71 4.57
C ARG A 343 6.61 1.75 3.68
N LEU A 344 6.47 1.47 2.38
CA LEU A 344 5.74 2.32 1.44
C LEU A 344 4.25 2.43 1.78
N SER A 345 3.63 1.31 2.19
CA SER A 345 2.22 1.30 2.57
C SER A 345 1.99 2.21 3.80
N PHE A 346 2.86 2.17 4.80
CA PHE A 346 2.79 3.08 5.95
C PHE A 346 3.06 4.54 5.59
N GLU A 347 4.01 4.82 4.70
CA GLU A 347 4.29 6.18 4.24
C GLU A 347 3.05 6.79 3.56
N ILE A 348 2.43 6.05 2.65
CA ILE A 348 1.18 6.47 1.99
C ILE A 348 0.07 6.64 3.03
N LEU A 349 -0.10 5.68 3.94
CA LEU A 349 -1.17 5.69 4.94
C LEU A 349 -1.07 6.91 5.88
N LYS A 350 0.13 7.18 6.41
CA LYS A 350 0.37 8.36 7.26
C LYS A 350 0.18 9.67 6.50
N SER A 351 0.55 9.72 5.23
CA SER A 351 0.28 10.89 4.40
C SER A 351 -1.22 11.12 4.15
N VAL A 352 -2.01 10.04 4.04
CA VAL A 352 -3.47 10.08 3.88
C VAL A 352 -4.10 10.59 5.17
N HIS A 353 -3.65 10.11 6.33
CA HIS A 353 -4.09 10.61 7.64
C HIS A 353 -3.76 12.07 7.84
N LEU A 354 -2.57 12.51 7.44
CA LEU A 354 -2.23 13.93 7.48
C LEU A 354 -3.18 14.76 6.59
N CYS A 355 -3.66 14.21 5.49
CA CYS A 355 -4.69 14.87 4.71
C CYS A 355 -6.04 14.87 5.43
N THR A 356 -6.52 13.77 5.99
CA THR A 356 -7.86 13.75 6.59
C THR A 356 -7.92 14.51 7.93
N ARG A 357 -6.90 14.37 8.78
CA ARG A 357 -6.87 14.88 10.17
C ARG A 357 -5.91 16.06 10.39
N GLY A 358 -5.04 16.38 9.44
CA GLY A 358 -4.05 17.45 9.60
C GLY A 358 -4.65 18.87 9.52
N SER A 359 -4.12 19.77 10.36
CA SER A 359 -4.49 21.19 10.34
C SER A 359 -4.00 21.88 9.07
N ARG A 360 -4.92 22.47 8.31
CA ARG A 360 -4.64 23.21 7.07
C ARG A 360 -4.44 24.71 7.27
N SER A 361 -4.65 25.19 8.50
CA SER A 361 -4.36 26.55 8.92
C SER A 361 -3.05 26.55 9.72
N PRO A 362 -2.19 27.57 9.54
CA PRO A 362 -1.12 27.82 10.49
C PRO A 362 -1.75 28.10 11.87
N PHE A 363 -1.21 27.46 12.92
CA PHE A 363 -1.73 27.51 14.28
C PHE A 363 -1.76 28.92 14.89
N ARG A 364 -1.01 29.86 14.30
CA ARG A 364 -1.13 31.30 14.58
C ARG A 364 -1.21 32.06 13.26
N ALA A 365 -2.30 32.80 13.06
CA ALA A 365 -2.25 33.96 12.18
C ALA A 365 -1.19 34.91 12.78
N LYS A 366 -0.28 35.41 11.94
CA LYS A 366 0.78 36.33 12.37
C LYS A 366 0.15 37.61 12.93
N ASP A 367 0.04 37.70 14.26
CA ASP A 367 -0.13 38.96 14.99
C ASP A 367 0.84 39.07 16.18
N GLU A 368 1.93 38.31 16.16
CA GLU A 368 3.07 38.56 17.03
C GLU A 368 4.31 38.70 16.15
N HIS A 369 4.93 39.87 16.23
CA HIS A 369 6.28 40.16 15.73
C HIS A 369 7.24 39.08 16.24
N ILE A 370 7.46 38.04 15.43
CA ILE A 370 8.63 37.19 15.57
C ILE A 370 9.71 37.96 14.84
N ASP A 371 10.55 38.66 15.60
CA ASP A 371 11.79 39.24 15.08
C ASP A 371 12.50 38.14 14.28
N GLU A 372 12.68 38.40 12.98
CA GLU A 372 13.39 37.50 12.07
C GLU A 372 14.71 37.11 12.73
N PHE A 373 14.93 35.80 12.90
CA PHE A 373 16.25 35.25 13.17
C PHE A 373 17.16 35.61 11.98
N LYS A 374 17.73 36.81 11.99
CA LYS A 374 18.83 37.20 11.11
C LYS A 374 20.06 36.51 11.66
N LEU A 375 20.45 35.40 11.03
CA LEU A 375 21.83 34.93 11.09
C LEU A 375 22.68 36.06 10.50
N ASN A 376 23.25 36.89 11.37
CA ASN A 376 24.30 37.81 10.97
C ASN A 376 25.41 36.98 10.35
N SER A 377 25.53 37.05 9.03
CA SER A 377 26.70 36.63 8.28
C SER A 377 27.89 37.39 8.86
N VAL A 378 28.67 36.73 9.71
CA VAL A 378 29.98 37.23 10.10
C VAL A 378 30.84 37.11 8.84
N THR A 379 30.97 38.21 8.11
CA THR A 379 32.07 38.40 7.18
C THR A 379 33.34 38.39 8.01
N ALA A 380 34.08 37.28 7.96
CA ALA A 380 35.45 37.26 8.43
C ALA A 380 36.28 38.07 7.43
N GLU A 381 36.59 39.31 7.78
CA GLU A 381 37.66 40.06 7.13
C GLU A 381 38.98 39.38 7.48
N VAL A 382 39.63 38.83 6.46
CA VAL A 382 40.99 38.32 6.53
C VAL A 382 41.91 39.55 6.46
N PHE A 383 42.66 39.79 7.54
CA PHE A 383 43.81 40.71 7.53
C PHE A 383 45.01 40.07 6.82
#